data_AF-N2ALU3-F1
#
_entry.id   AF-N2ALU3-F1
#
_cell.length_a   1.000
_cell.length_b   1.000
_cell.length_c   1.000
_cell.angle_alpha   90.00
_cell.angle_beta   90.00
_cell.angle_gamma   90.00
#
_symmetry.space_group_name_H-M   'P 1'
#
loop_
_entity.id
_entity.type
_entity.pdbx_description
1 polymer ?
#
loop_
_entity_poly.entity_id
_entity_poly.type
_entity_poly.pdbx_seq_one_letter_code
_entity_poly.pdbx_strand_id
1 'polypeptide(L)'
;MKFVYGRQHWATRERGQENCYLLTNGLGGFSSGSMIGSNTRNDHALLMACLHAPNHRYNVVHRLEEQVVWNDEEQGDRQKSVWLSSQDYVNGEHQENGYVNLSAFRFADYPEWIYDRDGVEITKKIAMRQGENLVAVFYEIDNQSARELTLSITPQFQLTPKGSCPKRSQTLTFAEGRIESNGLTVWFQTNGEVCCFPQVVTEGLYYAHDACDGRLCEGRTLANHRISKRVPGHTYAGV
;
A
#
# COMPACT_ATOMS: atom_id res chain seq x y z
N MET A 1 11.00 -13.45 17.54
CA MET A 1 9.68 -14.13 17.52
C MET A 1 9.19 -14.11 16.07
N LYS A 2 8.65 -15.21 15.54
CA LYS A 2 8.15 -15.27 14.16
C LYS A 2 6.64 -15.49 14.18
N PHE A 3 5.90 -14.56 13.62
CA PHE A 3 4.46 -14.68 13.43
C PHE A 3 4.17 -15.20 12.03
N VAL A 4 3.26 -16.16 11.92
CA VAL A 4 2.81 -16.73 10.64
C VAL A 4 1.31 -16.89 10.70
N TYR A 5 0.62 -16.18 9.81
CA TYR A 5 -0.82 -16.25 9.66
C TYR A 5 -1.12 -16.72 8.24
N GLY A 6 -2.06 -17.65 8.10
CA GLY A 6 -2.62 -18.11 6.83
C GLY A 6 -4.09 -17.70 6.68
N ARG A 7 -4.67 -17.97 5.51
CA ARG A 7 -6.05 -17.61 5.11
C ARG A 7 -7.13 -17.84 6.16
N GLN A 8 -7.02 -18.89 6.98
CA GLN A 8 -7.95 -19.18 8.07
C GLN A 8 -8.02 -18.10 9.17
N HIS A 9 -7.02 -17.23 9.28
CA HIS A 9 -6.96 -16.16 10.28
C HIS A 9 -7.74 -14.91 9.85
N TRP A 10 -8.16 -14.82 8.58
CA TRP A 10 -8.91 -13.68 8.03
C TRP A 10 -10.07 -14.14 7.13
N ALA A 11 -10.97 -14.97 7.70
CA ALA A 11 -12.18 -15.38 6.99
C ALA A 11 -13.06 -14.19 6.55
N THR A 12 -12.97 -13.08 7.27
CA THR A 12 -13.58 -11.79 6.90
C THR A 12 -12.54 -10.69 6.95
N ARG A 13 -12.86 -9.54 6.33
CA ARG A 13 -12.00 -8.35 6.38
C ARG A 13 -11.74 -7.90 7.82
N GLU A 14 -12.78 -7.85 8.64
CA GLU A 14 -12.69 -7.39 10.04
C GLU A 14 -11.72 -8.25 10.83
N ARG A 15 -11.80 -9.59 10.69
CA ARG A 15 -10.83 -10.52 11.29
C ARG A 15 -9.41 -10.26 10.79
N GLY A 16 -9.26 -9.97 9.50
CA GLY A 16 -8.00 -9.59 8.89
C GLY A 16 -7.40 -8.27 9.40
N GLN A 17 -8.24 -7.39 9.93
CA GLN A 17 -7.91 -6.05 10.39
C GLN A 17 -7.53 -5.98 11.87
N GLU A 18 -7.79 -7.03 12.65
CA GLU A 18 -7.51 -7.08 14.10
C GLU A 18 -6.01 -7.05 14.42
N ASN A 19 -5.17 -7.71 13.60
CA ASN A 19 -3.72 -7.77 13.80
C ASN A 19 -3.00 -6.74 12.94
N CYS A 20 -1.99 -6.09 13.50
CA CYS A 20 -1.19 -5.07 12.83
C CYS A 20 0.30 -5.38 12.92
N TYR A 21 1.08 -4.83 12.00
CA TYR A 21 2.54 -4.77 12.10
C TYR A 21 3.00 -3.35 12.45
N LEU A 22 4.20 -3.24 13.01
CA LEU A 22 4.88 -1.98 13.27
C LEU A 22 6.37 -2.14 12.99
N LEU A 23 6.89 -1.32 12.06
CA LEU A 23 8.31 -1.12 11.84
C LEU A 23 8.66 0.30 12.27
N THR A 24 9.71 0.48 13.06
CA THR A 24 10.16 1.80 13.53
C THR A 24 11.54 2.12 12.99
N ASN A 25 11.82 3.40 12.72
CA ASN A 25 13.15 3.83 12.28
C ASN A 25 14.03 4.41 13.40
N GLY A 26 13.61 4.35 14.66
CA GLY A 26 14.36 4.91 15.79
C GLY A 26 14.36 6.45 15.90
N LEU A 27 13.74 7.17 14.96
CA LEU A 27 13.57 8.64 15.03
C LEU A 27 12.20 9.06 15.59
N GLY A 28 11.34 8.09 15.89
CA GLY A 28 9.91 8.30 16.16
C GLY A 28 9.04 8.21 14.90
N GLY A 29 9.63 7.95 13.73
CA GLY A 29 8.92 7.56 12.50
C GLY A 29 8.70 6.05 12.44
N PHE A 30 7.72 5.63 11.64
CA PHE A 30 7.33 4.23 11.53
C PHE A 30 6.59 3.90 10.22
N SER A 31 6.44 2.60 9.98
CA SER A 31 5.52 1.99 9.02
C SER A 31 4.57 1.07 9.79
N SER A 32 3.27 1.18 9.57
CA SER A 32 2.29 0.32 10.22
C SER A 32 1.02 0.17 9.40
N GLY A 33 0.41 -1.01 9.47
CA GLY A 33 -0.86 -1.34 8.84
C GLY A 33 -1.38 -2.67 9.38
N SER A 34 -2.57 -3.08 8.94
CA SER A 34 -3.07 -4.41 9.29
C SER A 34 -2.31 -5.53 8.57
N MET A 35 -2.42 -6.76 9.07
CA MET A 35 -1.82 -7.94 8.44
C MET A 35 -2.38 -8.22 7.04
N ILE A 36 -3.56 -7.72 6.69
CA ILE A 36 -4.13 -7.84 5.33
C ILE A 36 -3.80 -6.65 4.41
N GLY A 37 -2.92 -5.74 4.85
CA GLY A 37 -2.50 -4.57 4.07
C GLY A 37 -3.52 -3.44 4.04
N SER A 38 -4.38 -3.33 5.07
CA SER A 38 -5.40 -2.30 5.21
C SER A 38 -5.06 -1.26 6.27
N ASN A 39 -5.46 -0.01 6.01
CA ASN A 39 -5.41 1.05 7.00
C ASN A 39 -6.76 1.14 7.72
N THR A 40 -6.77 0.81 9.01
CA THR A 40 -7.97 0.84 9.88
C THR A 40 -7.94 2.01 10.85
N ARG A 41 -6.85 2.79 10.84
CA ARG A 41 -6.60 3.98 11.66
C ARG A 41 -5.94 5.04 10.79
N ASN A 42 -6.21 6.30 11.05
CA ASN A 42 -5.56 7.47 10.44
C ASN A 42 -4.05 7.47 10.64
N ASP A 43 -3.60 6.90 11.77
CA ASP A 43 -2.18 6.79 12.10
C ASP A 43 -1.48 5.63 11.37
N HIS A 44 -2.20 4.75 10.69
CA HIS A 44 -1.56 3.78 9.80
C HIS A 44 -1.00 4.49 8.57
N ALA A 45 0.24 4.16 8.22
CA ALA A 45 0.95 4.73 7.10
C ALA A 45 2.03 3.77 6.63
N LEU A 46 2.27 3.70 5.32
CA LEU A 46 3.48 3.08 4.79
C LEU A 46 4.72 3.84 5.29
N LEU A 47 4.67 5.17 5.30
CA LEU A 47 5.73 6.04 5.83
C LEU A 47 5.13 7.17 6.68
N MET A 48 5.15 6.97 7.99
CA MET A 48 5.07 8.05 8.97
C MET A 48 6.47 8.58 9.24
N ALA A 49 6.82 9.73 8.67
CA ALA A 49 8.11 10.36 8.91
C ALA A 49 8.10 11.15 10.22
N CYS A 50 9.22 11.19 10.93
CA CYS A 50 9.42 12.12 12.04
C CYS A 50 10.55 13.09 11.68
N LEU A 51 10.21 14.37 11.50
CA LEU A 51 11.18 15.40 11.09
C LEU A 51 11.95 15.95 12.29
N HIS A 52 11.30 16.01 13.45
CA HIS A 52 11.92 16.37 14.72
C HIS A 52 11.42 15.41 15.81
N ALA A 53 12.34 14.61 16.33
CA ALA A 53 12.04 13.66 17.39
C ALA A 53 11.54 14.40 18.67
N PRO A 54 10.64 13.79 19.46
CA PRO A 54 9.99 12.50 19.23
C PRO A 54 8.59 12.59 18.57
N ASN A 55 8.02 13.79 18.41
CA ASN A 55 6.58 13.97 18.18
C ASN A 55 6.19 14.76 16.92
N HIS A 56 7.14 15.29 16.14
CA HIS A 56 6.81 16.04 14.92
C HIS A 56 6.69 15.07 13.74
N ARG A 57 5.54 14.39 13.69
CA ARG A 57 5.26 13.33 12.72
C ARG A 57 4.39 13.81 11.57
N TYR A 58 4.71 13.31 10.38
CA TYR A 58 4.00 13.60 9.14
C TYR A 58 3.62 12.30 8.45
N ASN A 59 2.37 12.21 8.00
CA ASN A 59 1.92 11.14 7.12
C ASN A 59 2.40 11.46 5.72
N VAL A 60 3.43 10.73 5.26
CA VAL A 60 4.07 10.99 3.96
C VAL A 60 3.41 10.13 2.90
N VAL A 61 3.65 8.82 2.98
CA VAL A 61 2.99 7.82 2.13
C VAL A 61 2.01 7.05 3.00
N HIS A 62 0.71 7.24 2.75
CA HIS A 62 -0.31 6.63 3.59
C HIS A 62 -0.49 5.16 3.26
N ARG A 63 -0.56 4.81 1.98
CA ARG A 63 -0.69 3.43 1.52
C ARG A 63 -0.24 3.29 0.07
N LEU A 64 -0.15 2.05 -0.38
CA LEU A 64 -0.05 1.70 -1.78
C LEU A 64 -1.37 1.11 -2.23
N GLU A 65 -1.88 1.59 -3.35
CA GLU A 65 -2.96 0.98 -4.10
C GLU A 65 -2.35 0.07 -5.16
N GLU A 66 -2.65 -1.23 -5.07
CA GLU A 66 -1.86 -2.27 -5.72
C GLU A 66 -2.79 -3.24 -6.46
N GLN A 67 -2.56 -3.40 -7.75
CA GLN A 67 -3.36 -4.26 -8.60
C GLN A 67 -2.48 -5.06 -9.56
N VAL A 68 -2.90 -6.29 -9.84
CA VAL A 68 -2.39 -7.09 -10.97
C VAL A 68 -3.41 -7.03 -12.08
N VAL A 69 -2.96 -6.74 -13.29
CA VAL A 69 -3.80 -6.69 -14.49
C VAL A 69 -3.23 -7.66 -15.51
N TRP A 70 -4.04 -8.57 -16.02
CA TRP A 70 -3.62 -9.42 -17.14
C TRP A 70 -3.80 -8.67 -18.46
N ASN A 71 -2.81 -8.79 -19.33
CA ASN A 71 -2.72 -8.00 -20.56
C ASN A 71 -3.39 -8.67 -21.77
N ASP A 72 -4.02 -9.83 -21.60
CA ASP A 72 -4.66 -10.57 -22.68
C ASP A 72 -6.04 -10.01 -23.09
N GLU A 73 -6.30 -10.02 -24.40
CA GLU A 73 -7.54 -9.52 -25.00
C GLU A 73 -8.62 -10.61 -25.16
N GLU A 74 -8.26 -11.90 -25.08
CA GLU A 74 -9.20 -13.02 -25.22
C GLU A 74 -10.05 -13.22 -23.96
N GLN A 75 -11.11 -12.42 -23.83
CA GLN A 75 -12.08 -12.53 -22.75
C GLN A 75 -13.12 -13.60 -23.03
N GLY A 76 -13.10 -14.66 -22.21
CA GLY A 76 -14.34 -15.20 -21.65
C GLY A 76 -14.71 -14.48 -20.34
N ASP A 77 -15.46 -15.13 -19.44
CA ASP A 77 -15.91 -14.59 -18.14
C ASP A 77 -14.80 -14.39 -17.07
N ARG A 78 -13.52 -14.32 -17.44
CA ARG A 78 -12.41 -14.23 -16.47
C ARG A 78 -12.15 -12.79 -16.06
N GLN A 79 -11.90 -12.60 -14.76
CA GLN A 79 -11.57 -11.30 -14.17
C GLN A 79 -10.24 -10.76 -14.72
N LYS A 80 -10.26 -9.56 -15.29
CA LYS A 80 -9.10 -8.92 -15.95
C LYS A 80 -8.08 -8.33 -14.97
N SER A 81 -8.51 -8.00 -13.75
CA SER A 81 -7.63 -7.43 -12.74
C SER A 81 -8.03 -7.81 -11.32
N VAL A 82 -7.04 -7.96 -10.44
CA VAL A 82 -7.25 -8.30 -9.04
C VAL A 82 -6.47 -7.36 -8.13
N TRP A 83 -7.09 -6.96 -7.02
CA TRP A 83 -6.43 -6.17 -5.98
C TRP A 83 -5.44 -7.04 -5.19
N LEU A 84 -4.30 -6.46 -4.85
CA LEU A 84 -3.40 -6.92 -3.79
C LEU A 84 -3.60 -6.11 -2.51
N SER A 85 -3.91 -4.82 -2.66
CA SER A 85 -4.24 -3.95 -1.54
C SER A 85 -5.64 -4.22 -0.98
N SER A 86 -5.79 -4.00 0.32
CA SER A 86 -7.09 -4.07 1.00
C SER A 86 -7.39 -2.72 1.63
N GLN A 87 -8.55 -2.14 1.37
CA GLN A 87 -8.91 -0.85 1.95
C GLN A 87 -10.41 -0.68 2.02
N ASP A 88 -10.88 -0.23 3.18
CA ASP A 88 -12.26 0.20 3.35
C ASP A 88 -12.51 1.59 2.80
N TYR A 89 -13.67 1.75 2.20
CA TYR A 89 -14.23 3.03 1.78
C TYR A 89 -15.65 3.21 2.31
N VAL A 90 -16.03 4.46 2.59
CA VAL A 90 -17.39 4.83 2.99
C VAL A 90 -18.39 4.40 1.91
N ASN A 91 -18.03 4.56 0.63
CA ASN A 91 -18.77 3.95 -0.47
C ASN A 91 -18.30 2.50 -0.66
N GLY A 92 -19.20 1.55 -0.40
CA GLY A 92 -18.97 0.11 -0.56
C GLY A 92 -18.57 -0.33 -1.98
N GLU A 93 -18.84 0.47 -3.01
CA GLU A 93 -18.46 0.15 -4.40
C GLU A 93 -16.95 0.31 -4.67
N HIS A 94 -16.27 1.13 -3.87
CA HIS A 94 -14.83 1.39 -4.03
C HIS A 94 -13.94 0.41 -3.25
N GLN A 95 -14.56 -0.59 -2.63
CA GLN A 95 -13.90 -1.49 -1.70
C GLN A 95 -12.77 -2.29 -2.36
N GLU A 96 -11.56 -2.15 -1.80
CA GLU A 96 -10.40 -2.92 -2.25
C GLU A 96 -10.30 -4.20 -1.42
N ASN A 97 -10.46 -5.35 -2.07
CA ASN A 97 -10.59 -6.66 -1.41
C ASN A 97 -9.35 -7.55 -1.62
N GLY A 98 -8.13 -6.99 -1.61
CA GLY A 98 -6.92 -7.77 -1.89
C GLY A 98 -6.66 -8.94 -0.94
N TYR A 99 -7.18 -8.88 0.29
CA TYR A 99 -7.09 -9.96 1.28
C TYR A 99 -7.70 -11.28 0.81
N VAL A 100 -8.62 -11.26 -0.16
CA VAL A 100 -9.20 -12.49 -0.74
C VAL A 100 -8.15 -13.29 -1.52
N ASN A 101 -7.14 -12.61 -2.06
CA ASN A 101 -6.02 -13.21 -2.79
C ASN A 101 -4.82 -13.48 -1.86
N LEU A 102 -4.87 -13.02 -0.60
CA LEU A 102 -3.80 -13.23 0.36
C LEU A 102 -3.82 -14.68 0.87
N SER A 103 -2.69 -15.36 0.71
CA SER A 103 -2.49 -16.74 1.16
C SER A 103 -1.81 -16.79 2.52
N ALA A 104 -0.82 -15.91 2.75
CA ALA A 104 -0.10 -15.83 4.02
C ALA A 104 0.37 -14.41 4.35
N PHE A 105 0.43 -14.12 5.65
CA PHE A 105 1.16 -12.99 6.21
C PHE A 105 2.19 -13.52 7.21
N ARG A 106 3.43 -13.06 7.09
CA ARG A 106 4.53 -13.45 7.97
C ARG A 106 5.19 -12.20 8.52
N PHE A 107 5.58 -12.25 9.79
CA PHE A 107 6.35 -11.19 10.41
C PHE A 107 7.42 -11.78 11.31
N ALA A 108 8.68 -11.66 10.88
CA ALA A 108 9.86 -12.02 11.66
C ALA A 108 10.72 -10.77 11.89
N ASP A 109 11.48 -10.38 10.88
CA ASP A 109 12.28 -9.14 10.89
C ASP A 109 11.56 -8.00 10.16
N TYR A 110 10.82 -8.35 9.11
CA TYR A 110 9.99 -7.46 8.31
C TYR A 110 8.68 -8.17 7.92
N PRO A 111 7.59 -7.42 7.68
CA PRO A 111 6.34 -7.97 7.23
C PRO A 111 6.46 -8.46 5.78
N GLU A 112 5.90 -9.63 5.53
CA GLU A 112 5.85 -10.32 4.24
C GLU A 112 4.40 -10.74 3.97
N TRP A 113 3.87 -10.37 2.81
CA TRP A 113 2.56 -10.77 2.30
C TRP A 113 2.75 -11.65 1.09
N ILE A 114 2.09 -12.81 1.08
CA ILE A 114 2.13 -13.75 -0.04
C ILE A 114 0.73 -13.85 -0.61
N TYR A 115 0.57 -13.41 -1.85
CA TYR A 115 -0.64 -13.50 -2.63
C TYR A 115 -0.53 -14.63 -3.63
N ASP A 116 -1.63 -15.33 -3.87
CA ASP A 116 -1.70 -16.39 -4.88
C ASP A 116 -2.97 -16.21 -5.70
N ARG A 117 -2.82 -16.11 -7.02
CA ARG A 117 -3.96 -16.03 -7.93
C ARG A 117 -3.62 -16.53 -9.33
N ASP A 118 -4.46 -17.43 -9.84
CA ASP A 118 -4.46 -17.88 -11.25
C ASP A 118 -3.07 -18.32 -11.77
N GLY A 119 -2.30 -19.01 -10.92
CA GLY A 119 -0.95 -19.50 -11.25
C GLY A 119 0.15 -18.44 -11.11
N VAL A 120 -0.12 -17.35 -10.38
CA VAL A 120 0.84 -16.28 -10.07
C VAL A 120 0.96 -16.16 -8.55
N GLU A 121 2.17 -16.35 -8.04
CA GLU A 121 2.51 -16.00 -6.65
C GLU A 121 3.18 -14.63 -6.61
N ILE A 122 2.75 -13.77 -5.68
CA ILE A 122 3.34 -12.45 -5.47
C ILE A 122 3.70 -12.31 -4.01
N THR A 123 4.97 -12.11 -3.74
CA THR A 123 5.48 -11.83 -2.39
C THR A 123 5.81 -10.35 -2.28
N LYS A 124 5.13 -9.64 -1.38
CA LYS A 124 5.41 -8.25 -1.01
C LYS A 124 6.16 -8.21 0.32
N LYS A 125 7.22 -7.41 0.41
CA LYS A 125 7.97 -7.15 1.65
C LYS A 125 8.13 -5.65 1.86
N ILE A 126 8.15 -5.22 3.12
CA ILE A 126 8.43 -3.82 3.47
C ILE A 126 9.57 -3.79 4.47
N ALA A 127 10.55 -2.91 4.27
CA ALA A 127 11.61 -2.66 5.23
C ALA A 127 11.74 -1.16 5.50
N MET A 128 12.17 -0.80 6.72
CA MET A 128 12.43 0.59 7.09
C MET A 128 13.87 0.72 7.57
N ARG A 129 14.59 1.73 7.09
CA ARG A 129 15.99 1.93 7.47
C ARG A 129 16.09 2.58 8.85
N GLN A 130 16.90 2.00 9.72
CA GLN A 130 17.17 2.57 11.04
C GLN A 130 17.87 3.93 10.91
N GLY A 131 17.40 4.92 11.67
CA GLY A 131 17.95 6.28 11.70
C GLY A 131 17.55 7.17 10.53
N GLU A 132 16.66 6.72 9.63
CA GLU A 132 16.26 7.47 8.44
C GLU A 132 14.75 7.38 8.19
N ASN A 133 14.14 8.44 7.66
CA ASN A 133 12.75 8.41 7.18
C ASN A 133 12.69 7.77 5.78
N LEU A 134 13.11 6.51 5.69
CA LEU A 134 13.20 5.74 4.44
C LEU A 134 12.50 4.40 4.61
N VAL A 135 11.56 4.14 3.72
CA VAL A 135 10.88 2.85 3.57
C VAL A 135 11.20 2.28 2.19
N ALA A 136 11.44 0.97 2.14
CA ALA A 136 11.60 0.22 0.90
C ALA A 136 10.47 -0.81 0.81
N VAL A 137 9.90 -0.96 -0.39
CA VAL A 137 8.88 -1.96 -0.68
C VAL A 137 9.40 -2.80 -1.83
N PHE A 138 9.34 -4.11 -1.67
CA PHE A 138 9.84 -5.08 -2.65
C PHE A 138 8.72 -6.01 -3.05
N TYR A 139 8.65 -6.32 -4.34
CA TYR A 139 7.76 -7.33 -4.87
C TYR A 139 8.57 -8.40 -5.59
N GLU A 140 8.27 -9.65 -5.32
CA GLU A 140 8.76 -10.83 -6.03
C GLU A 140 7.55 -11.49 -6.69
N ILE A 141 7.57 -11.61 -8.01
CA ILE A 141 6.46 -12.15 -8.80
C ILE A 141 6.95 -13.42 -9.48
N ASP A 142 6.36 -14.54 -9.12
CA ASP A 142 6.54 -15.82 -9.81
C ASP A 142 5.31 -16.09 -10.67
N ASN A 143 5.42 -15.78 -11.97
CA ASN A 143 4.34 -15.98 -12.93
C ASN A 143 4.50 -17.33 -13.62
N GLN A 144 3.90 -18.37 -13.04
CA GLN A 144 3.87 -19.72 -13.62
C GLN A 144 2.77 -19.90 -14.68
N SER A 145 1.91 -18.89 -14.86
CA SER A 145 0.89 -18.87 -15.91
C SER A 145 1.49 -18.56 -17.28
N ALA A 146 0.77 -18.88 -18.35
CA ALA A 146 1.16 -18.51 -19.72
C ALA A 146 0.87 -17.03 -20.07
N ARG A 147 0.19 -16.30 -19.18
CA ARG A 147 -0.36 -14.97 -19.46
C ARG A 147 0.61 -13.89 -18.99
N GLU A 148 0.81 -12.86 -19.80
CA GLU A 148 1.50 -11.66 -19.33
C GLU A 148 0.60 -10.88 -18.36
N LEU A 149 1.21 -10.37 -17.30
CA LEU A 149 0.56 -9.49 -16.35
C LEU A 149 1.35 -8.20 -16.14
N THR A 150 0.67 -7.19 -15.61
CA THR A 150 1.25 -5.94 -15.16
C THR A 150 0.95 -5.76 -13.67
N LEU A 151 1.98 -5.66 -12.85
CA LEU A 151 1.85 -5.12 -11.50
C LEU A 151 1.74 -3.60 -11.59
N SER A 152 0.69 -3.03 -11.02
CA SER A 152 0.41 -1.60 -10.96
C SER A 152 0.38 -1.15 -9.50
N ILE A 153 1.22 -0.17 -9.16
CA ILE A 153 1.33 0.39 -7.82
C ILE A 153 1.10 1.91 -7.91
N THR A 154 0.07 2.41 -7.25
CA THR A 154 -0.20 3.85 -7.13
C THR A 154 0.07 4.27 -5.68
N PRO A 155 1.16 5.02 -5.41
CA PRO A 155 1.40 5.57 -4.08
C PRO A 155 0.35 6.62 -3.73
N GLN A 156 -0.27 6.46 -2.56
CA GLN A 156 -1.29 7.38 -2.04
C GLN A 156 -0.67 8.23 -0.92
N PHE A 157 -0.55 9.54 -1.17
CA PHE A 157 0.13 10.50 -0.29
C PHE A 157 -0.85 11.28 0.57
N GLN A 158 -0.40 11.70 1.76
CA GLN A 158 -1.07 12.74 2.54
C GLN A 158 -0.22 14.02 2.63
N LEU A 159 1.05 13.90 2.97
CA LEU A 159 1.99 15.02 3.17
C LEU A 159 1.43 16.07 4.14
N THR A 160 0.88 15.59 5.25
CA THR A 160 0.27 16.38 6.33
C THR A 160 0.81 15.97 7.69
N PRO A 161 0.71 16.84 8.72
CA PRO A 161 0.97 16.44 10.10
C PRO A 161 0.10 15.25 10.52
N LYS A 162 0.62 14.42 11.42
CA LYS A 162 -0.11 13.31 12.02
C LYS A 162 -1.48 13.75 12.55
N GLY A 163 -2.53 12.97 12.25
CA GLY A 163 -3.91 13.26 12.65
C GLY A 163 -4.61 14.34 11.81
N SER A 164 -3.96 14.86 10.77
CA SER A 164 -4.56 15.83 9.83
C SER A 164 -4.83 15.19 8.48
N CYS A 165 -5.89 15.65 7.82
CA CYS A 165 -6.29 15.20 6.49
C CYS A 165 -5.85 16.21 5.41
N PRO A 166 -5.38 15.76 4.22
CA PRO A 166 -5.05 16.65 3.10
C PRO A 166 -6.22 17.58 2.76
N LYS A 167 -5.93 18.83 2.38
CA LYS A 167 -6.97 19.74 1.87
C LYS A 167 -7.31 19.37 0.43
N ARG A 168 -8.56 19.60 -0.01
CA ARG A 168 -8.95 19.43 -1.43
C ARG A 168 -8.12 20.32 -2.38
N SER A 169 -7.65 21.46 -1.87
CA SER A 169 -6.82 22.41 -2.61
C SER A 169 -5.32 22.09 -2.56
N GLN A 170 -4.91 20.99 -1.91
CA GLN A 170 -3.50 20.60 -1.84
C GLN A 170 -3.06 20.02 -3.19
N THR A 171 -1.85 20.40 -3.60
CA THR A 171 -1.27 19.99 -4.88
C THR A 171 0.00 19.18 -4.65
N LEU A 172 0.16 18.12 -5.44
CA LEU A 172 1.37 17.32 -5.58
C LEU A 172 2.10 17.72 -6.85
N THR A 173 3.37 18.10 -6.71
CA THR A 173 4.26 18.27 -7.86
C THR A 173 5.15 17.05 -7.97
N PHE A 174 5.29 16.50 -9.18
CA PHE A 174 6.20 15.42 -9.49
C PHE A 174 7.25 15.90 -10.50
N ALA A 175 8.53 15.77 -10.16
CA ALA A 175 9.64 16.05 -11.06
C ALA A 175 10.85 15.18 -10.67
N GLU A 176 11.48 14.51 -11.64
CA GLU A 176 12.79 13.86 -11.49
C GLU A 176 12.92 12.94 -10.25
N GLY A 177 11.92 12.09 -9.97
CA GLY A 177 11.97 11.17 -8.82
C GLY A 177 11.63 11.83 -7.47
N ARG A 178 11.04 13.03 -7.51
CA ARG A 178 10.70 13.82 -6.34
C ARG A 178 9.22 14.20 -6.33
N ILE A 179 8.56 14.00 -5.19
CA ILE A 179 7.20 14.45 -4.91
C ILE A 179 7.27 15.59 -3.91
N GLU A 180 6.63 16.72 -4.22
CA GLU A 180 6.61 17.90 -3.35
C GLU A 180 5.19 18.35 -3.05
N SER A 181 4.94 18.67 -1.78
CA SER A 181 3.67 19.26 -1.32
C SER A 181 3.84 19.84 0.09
N ASN A 182 3.17 20.94 0.39
CA ASN A 182 3.18 21.57 1.73
C ASN A 182 4.59 21.80 2.32
N GLY A 183 5.59 22.10 1.48
CA GLY A 183 6.98 22.29 1.92
C GLY A 183 7.71 20.99 2.30
N LEU A 184 7.10 19.82 2.07
CA LEU A 184 7.72 18.52 2.19
C LEU A 184 8.19 18.03 0.81
N THR A 185 9.33 17.34 0.83
CA THR A 185 9.93 16.72 -0.34
C THR A 185 10.15 15.24 -0.06
N VAL A 186 9.61 14.39 -0.92
CA VAL A 186 9.78 12.93 -0.88
C VAL A 186 10.58 12.51 -2.10
N TRP A 187 11.71 11.86 -1.86
CA TRP A 187 12.48 11.21 -2.91
C TRP A 187 12.05 9.76 -3.03
N PHE A 188 11.92 9.26 -4.25
CA PHE A 188 11.69 7.84 -4.48
C PHE A 188 12.52 7.36 -5.67
N GLN A 189 12.80 6.07 -5.66
CA GLN A 189 13.48 5.37 -6.75
C GLN A 189 12.75 4.05 -6.97
N THR A 190 12.70 3.60 -8.22
CA THR A 190 12.06 2.34 -8.60
C THR A 190 12.74 1.78 -9.86
N ASN A 191 12.69 0.45 -10.01
CA ASN A 191 13.09 -0.26 -11.23
C ASN A 191 11.88 -0.54 -12.17
N GLY A 192 10.69 -0.05 -11.80
CA GLY A 192 9.47 -0.09 -12.59
C GLY A 192 9.36 1.13 -13.51
N GLU A 193 8.42 1.06 -14.44
CA GLU A 193 8.07 2.17 -15.32
C GLU A 193 7.16 3.16 -14.59
N VAL A 194 7.51 4.45 -14.60
CA VAL A 194 6.72 5.50 -13.94
C VAL A 194 5.83 6.19 -14.96
N CYS A 195 4.53 6.09 -14.77
CA CYS A 195 3.51 6.76 -15.59
C CYS A 195 2.85 7.86 -14.76
N CYS A 196 3.10 9.13 -15.11
CA CYS A 196 2.47 10.28 -14.45
C CYS A 196 1.07 10.53 -15.01
N PHE A 197 0.17 11.03 -14.17
CA PHE A 197 -1.19 11.41 -14.55
C PHE A 197 -1.64 12.66 -13.78
N PRO A 198 -2.68 13.38 -14.25
CA PRO A 198 -3.23 14.52 -13.52
C PRO A 198 -3.64 14.10 -12.11
N GLN A 199 -3.29 14.91 -11.10
CA GLN A 199 -3.55 14.57 -9.70
C GLN A 199 -4.98 14.07 -9.48
N VAL A 200 -5.08 12.91 -8.82
CA VAL A 200 -6.32 12.33 -8.34
C VAL A 200 -6.41 12.53 -6.83
N VAL A 201 -7.59 12.96 -6.38
CA VAL A 201 -7.93 13.05 -4.96
C VAL A 201 -8.82 11.85 -4.63
N THR A 202 -8.32 10.93 -3.81
CA THR A 202 -9.10 9.81 -3.29
C THR A 202 -9.77 10.22 -1.99
N GLU A 203 -11.09 10.09 -1.92
CA GLU A 203 -11.89 10.45 -0.74
C GLU A 203 -12.64 9.24 -0.19
N GLY A 204 -13.06 9.37 1.07
CA GLY A 204 -13.89 8.37 1.73
C GLY A 204 -13.13 7.09 2.07
N LEU A 205 -11.80 7.15 2.24
CA LEU A 205 -11.06 6.08 2.92
C LEU A 205 -11.67 5.91 4.32
N TYR A 206 -12.03 4.70 4.71
CA TYR A 206 -12.69 4.44 5.99
C TYR A 206 -11.76 3.70 6.96
N TYR A 207 -11.73 4.16 8.20
CA TYR A 207 -10.87 3.66 9.27
C TYR A 207 -11.75 3.06 10.38
N ALA A 208 -12.06 1.77 10.26
CA ALA A 208 -13.01 1.09 11.13
C ALA A 208 -12.64 1.18 12.62
N HIS A 209 -11.36 1.08 12.98
CA HIS A 209 -10.94 1.14 14.39
C HIS A 209 -11.03 2.56 14.96
N ASP A 210 -10.77 3.59 14.15
CA ASP A 210 -10.97 4.98 14.59
C ASP A 210 -12.46 5.31 14.73
N ALA A 211 -13.33 4.73 13.89
CA ALA A 211 -14.78 4.89 14.02
C ALA A 211 -15.30 4.33 15.36
N CYS A 212 -14.83 3.14 15.76
CA CYS A 212 -15.17 2.55 17.06
C CYS A 212 -14.75 3.43 18.25
N ASP A 213 -13.63 4.15 18.11
CA ASP A 213 -13.07 5.04 19.14
C ASP A 213 -13.66 6.46 19.10
N GLY A 214 -14.59 6.77 18.20
CA GLY A 214 -15.13 8.13 18.00
C GLY A 214 -14.11 9.13 17.47
N ARG A 215 -13.04 8.65 16.83
CA ARG A 215 -11.99 9.47 16.20
C ARG A 215 -12.35 9.77 14.74
N LEU A 216 -11.55 10.63 14.10
CA LEU A 216 -11.65 10.85 12.66
C LEU A 216 -11.56 9.49 11.94
N CYS A 217 -12.63 9.07 11.29
CA CYS A 217 -12.72 7.75 10.67
C CYS A 217 -12.71 7.79 9.14
N GLU A 218 -12.62 8.98 8.57
CA GLU A 218 -12.54 9.20 7.13
C GLU A 218 -11.23 9.87 6.74
N GLY A 219 -10.65 9.42 5.63
CA GLY A 219 -9.38 9.89 5.10
C GLY A 219 -9.47 10.37 3.66
N ARG A 220 -8.47 11.18 3.28
CA ARG A 220 -8.22 11.63 1.91
C ARG A 220 -6.76 11.38 1.58
N THR A 221 -6.49 10.98 0.34
CA THR A 221 -5.14 10.90 -0.21
C THR A 221 -5.06 11.53 -1.58
N LEU A 222 -3.83 11.80 -2.00
CA LEU A 222 -3.50 12.37 -3.30
C LEU A 222 -2.57 11.41 -4.03
N ALA A 223 -2.77 11.24 -5.33
CA ALA A 223 -1.87 10.48 -6.19
C ALA A 223 -1.68 11.20 -7.53
N ASN A 224 -0.50 11.10 -8.13
CA ASN A 224 -0.19 11.74 -9.42
C ASN A 224 0.71 10.88 -10.33
N HIS A 225 1.07 9.68 -9.91
CA HIS A 225 1.83 8.74 -10.71
C HIS A 225 1.54 7.30 -10.29
N ARG A 226 1.83 6.39 -11.20
CA ARG A 226 1.75 4.95 -11.03
C ARG A 226 3.08 4.34 -11.45
N ILE A 227 3.51 3.35 -10.69
CA ILE A 227 4.66 2.51 -11.01
C ILE A 227 4.10 1.22 -11.60
N SER A 228 4.59 0.81 -12.76
CA SER A 228 4.16 -0.42 -13.42
C SER A 228 5.33 -1.34 -13.72
N LYS A 229 5.08 -2.65 -13.69
CA LYS A 229 6.02 -3.67 -14.14
C LYS A 229 5.29 -4.74 -14.91
N ARG A 230 5.65 -4.92 -16.19
CA ARG A 230 5.22 -6.08 -16.99
C ARG A 230 6.03 -7.32 -16.60
N VAL A 231 5.33 -8.44 -16.44
CA VAL A 231 5.90 -9.75 -16.13
C VAL A 231 5.35 -10.77 -17.14
N PRO A 232 6.18 -11.23 -18.08
CA PRO A 232 5.78 -12.26 -19.04
C PRO A 232 5.34 -13.56 -18.36
N GLY A 233 4.56 -14.37 -19.07
CA GLY A 233 4.22 -15.72 -18.63
C GLY A 233 5.45 -16.61 -18.49
N HIS A 234 5.41 -17.55 -17.54
CA HIS A 234 6.51 -18.48 -17.22
C HIS A 234 7.82 -17.77 -16.85
N THR A 235 7.74 -16.65 -16.11
CA THR A 235 8.92 -15.91 -15.67
C THR A 235 8.85 -15.50 -14.21
N TYR A 236 10.03 -15.19 -13.65
CA TYR A 236 10.21 -14.60 -12.33
C TYR A 236 10.69 -13.15 -12.47
N ALA A 237 10.10 -12.22 -11.72
CA ALA A 237 10.48 -10.80 -11.75
C ALA A 237 10.50 -10.17 -10.35
N GLY A 238 11.47 -9.29 -10.11
CA GLY A 238 11.52 -8.41 -8.93
C GLY A 238 11.16 -6.96 -9.28
N VAL A 239 10.46 -6.28 -8.36
CA VAL A 239 10.14 -4.84 -8.43
C VAL A 239 10.55 -4.16 -7.14
#